data_AF-W6S2C4-F1
#
_entry.id   AF-W6S2C4-F1
#
_cell.length_a   1.000
_cell.length_b   1.000
_cell.length_c   1.000
_cell.angle_alpha   90.00
_cell.angle_beta   90.00
_cell.angle_gamma   90.00
#
_symmetry.space_group_name_H-M   'P 1'
#
loop_
_entity.id
_entity.type
_entity.pdbx_description
1 polymer ?
#
loop_
_entity_poly.entity_id
_entity_poly.type
_entity_poly.pdbx_seq_one_letter_code
_entity_poly.pdbx_strand_id
1 'polypeptide(L)'
;MENLNIPYELKDIYEKYFRKYKDILEVINLRKNQNNISEITQSEIASKLNISQTLVSKCLIRLEHSDKCVKRIKAVVYKVNHTDLMKYGPFNKFVKYLVAIVEIDNFMSLKLKEQAVILHMTKNEIKKVRAYIKLL
;
A
#
# COMPACT_ATOMS: atom_id res chain seq x y z
N MET A 1 5.96 -18.74 1.51
CA MET A 1 5.36 -17.56 0.86
C MET A 1 3.87 -17.67 1.06
N GLU A 2 3.23 -16.73 1.78
CA GLU A 2 1.77 -16.66 1.76
C GLU A 2 1.34 -16.09 0.41
N ASN A 3 0.61 -16.90 -0.36
CA ASN A 3 -0.02 -16.46 -1.59
C ASN A 3 -1.18 -15.53 -1.20
N LEU A 4 -1.10 -14.26 -1.63
CA LEU A 4 -2.26 -13.39 -1.53
C LEU A 4 -3.30 -13.92 -2.51
N ASN A 5 -4.50 -14.21 -2.04
CA ASN A 5 -5.60 -14.64 -2.89
C ASN A 5 -6.20 -13.42 -3.60
N ILE A 6 -5.49 -12.92 -4.62
CA ILE A 6 -5.91 -11.77 -5.43
C ILE A 6 -6.88 -12.27 -6.50
N PRO A 7 -8.06 -11.62 -6.68
CA PRO A 7 -8.96 -11.93 -7.77
C PRO A 7 -8.22 -11.91 -9.11
N TYR A 8 -8.53 -12.88 -9.97
CA TYR A 8 -7.80 -13.08 -11.24
C TYR A 8 -7.77 -11.81 -12.09
N GLU A 9 -8.90 -11.09 -12.14
CA GLU A 9 -9.12 -9.86 -12.88
C GLU A 9 -8.25 -8.69 -12.40
N LEU A 10 -7.79 -8.75 -11.14
CA LEU A 10 -6.95 -7.71 -10.54
C LEU A 10 -5.49 -8.11 -10.44
N LYS A 11 -5.13 -9.34 -10.85
CA LYS A 11 -3.78 -9.88 -10.70
C LYS A 11 -2.74 -9.04 -11.43
N ASP A 12 -2.98 -8.67 -12.68
CA ASP A 12 -2.04 -7.89 -13.48
C ASP A 12 -1.83 -6.48 -12.91
N ILE A 13 -2.92 -5.85 -12.47
CA ILE A 13 -2.88 -4.54 -11.81
C ILE A 13 -2.08 -4.64 -10.51
N TYR A 14 -2.32 -5.68 -9.72
CA TYR A 14 -1.59 -5.93 -8.49
C TYR A 14 -0.09 -6.11 -8.76
N GLU A 15 0.28 -7.01 -9.67
CA GLU A 15 1.68 -7.29 -9.98
C GLU A 15 2.40 -6.05 -10.51
N LYS A 16 1.76 -5.29 -11.40
CA LYS A 16 2.36 -4.07 -11.98
C LYS A 16 2.49 -2.92 -10.98
N TYR A 17 1.46 -2.67 -10.17
CA TYR A 17 1.37 -1.44 -9.38
C TYR A 17 1.53 -1.61 -7.87
N PHE A 18 1.26 -2.79 -7.33
CA PHE A 18 1.17 -3.00 -5.89
C PHE A 18 2.15 -4.04 -5.33
N ARG A 19 2.65 -4.98 -6.14
CA ARG A 19 3.59 -6.03 -5.70
C ARG A 19 4.80 -5.51 -4.94
N LYS A 20 5.41 -4.43 -5.43
CA LYS A 20 6.53 -3.74 -4.77
C LYS A 20 6.27 -3.39 -3.29
N TYR A 21 5.02 -3.14 -2.88
CA TYR A 21 4.70 -2.89 -1.47
C TYR A 21 4.87 -4.17 -0.63
N LYS A 22 4.43 -5.32 -1.16
CA LYS A 22 4.59 -6.62 -0.52
C LYS A 22 6.07 -6.98 -0.42
N ASP A 23 6.81 -6.86 -1.51
CA ASP A 23 8.23 -7.23 -1.52
C ASP A 23 9.04 -6.39 -0.51
N ILE A 24 8.75 -5.09 -0.40
CA ILE A 24 9.37 -4.22 0.63
C ILE A 24 8.99 -4.67 2.04
N LEU A 25 7.70 -4.98 2.29
CA LEU A 25 7.25 -5.49 3.59
C LEU A 25 7.93 -6.81 3.96
N GLU A 26 8.08 -7.72 3.00
CA GLU A 26 8.75 -8.99 3.20
C GLU A 26 10.22 -8.79 3.59
N VAL A 27 10.95 -7.92 2.87
CA VAL A 27 12.35 -7.61 3.20
C VAL A 27 12.50 -7.02 4.60
N ILE A 28 11.61 -6.12 5.01
CA ILE A 28 11.61 -5.59 6.38
C ILE A 28 11.30 -6.71 7.38
N ASN A 29 10.25 -7.49 7.13
CA ASN A 29 9.77 -8.55 8.01
C ASN A 29 10.78 -9.69 8.19
N LEU A 30 11.69 -9.93 7.24
CA LEU A 30 12.81 -10.87 7.39
C LEU A 30 13.82 -10.46 8.46
N ARG A 31 13.90 -9.16 8.81
CA ARG A 31 14.83 -8.63 9.81
C ARG A 31 14.15 -8.25 11.12
N LYS A 32 12.92 -8.69 11.33
CA LYS A 32 12.19 -8.33 12.55
C LYS A 32 12.69 -9.09 13.77
N ASN A 33 12.76 -8.40 14.89
CA ASN A 33 12.88 -9.01 16.21
C ASN A 33 11.51 -9.46 16.75
N GLN A 34 11.50 -9.98 17.98
CA GLN A 34 10.29 -10.46 18.68
C GLN A 34 9.21 -9.38 18.86
N ASN A 35 9.56 -8.09 18.77
CA ASN A 35 8.64 -6.95 18.90
C ASN A 35 8.10 -6.44 17.55
N ASN A 36 8.31 -7.19 16.46
CA ASN A 36 8.03 -6.77 15.07
C ASN A 36 8.77 -5.49 14.64
N ILE A 37 9.90 -5.19 15.28
CA ILE A 37 10.77 -4.05 14.94
C ILE A 37 11.93 -4.59 14.11
N SER A 38 12.21 -3.92 13.00
CA SER A 38 13.28 -4.26 12.07
C SER A 38 14.23 -3.08 11.93
N GLU A 39 15.52 -3.35 12.03
CA GLU A 39 16.58 -2.37 11.77
C GLU A 39 17.18 -2.65 10.39
N ILE A 40 16.87 -1.79 9.44
CA ILE A 40 17.26 -1.93 8.04
C ILE A 40 17.25 -0.56 7.35
N THR A 41 18.25 -0.27 6.54
CA THR A 41 18.31 0.96 5.76
C THR A 41 17.49 0.85 4.47
N GLN A 42 17.08 2.00 3.90
CA GLN A 42 16.38 1.99 2.61
C GLN A 42 17.29 1.54 1.46
N SER A 43 18.60 1.80 1.55
CA SER A 43 19.59 1.34 0.58
C SER A 43 19.76 -0.18 0.61
N GLU A 44 19.71 -0.81 1.79
CA GLU A 44 19.68 -2.28 1.90
C GLU A 44 18.41 -2.88 1.28
N ILE A 45 17.24 -2.29 1.54
CA ILE A 45 15.98 -2.73 0.90
C ILE A 45 16.09 -2.59 -0.62
N ALA A 46 16.57 -1.44 -1.09
CA ALA A 46 16.76 -1.13 -2.50
C ALA A 46 17.70 -2.14 -3.19
N SER A 47 18.84 -2.43 -2.58
CA SER A 47 19.81 -3.42 -3.06
C SER A 47 19.20 -4.82 -3.10
N LYS A 48 18.50 -5.24 -2.05
CA LYS A 48 17.89 -6.58 -1.97
C LYS A 48 16.82 -6.82 -3.03
N LEU A 49 16.08 -5.79 -3.41
CA LEU A 49 14.99 -5.85 -4.40
C LEU A 49 15.41 -5.39 -5.81
N ASN A 50 16.67 -4.96 -5.98
CA ASN A 50 17.16 -4.35 -7.22
C ASN A 50 16.27 -3.20 -7.74
N ILE A 51 15.90 -2.28 -6.85
CA ILE A 51 15.09 -1.08 -7.16
C ILE A 51 15.76 0.18 -6.62
N SER A 52 15.35 1.36 -7.12
CA SER A 52 15.90 2.61 -6.59
C SER A 52 15.49 2.89 -5.14
N GLN A 53 16.40 3.47 -4.36
CA GLN A 53 16.10 3.94 -3.00
C GLN A 53 14.95 4.97 -3.00
N THR A 54 14.84 5.79 -4.04
CA THR A 54 13.71 6.73 -4.21
C THR A 54 12.37 5.99 -4.30
N LEU A 55 12.30 4.85 -5.01
CA LEU A 55 11.09 4.04 -5.06
C LEU A 55 10.78 3.42 -3.70
N VAL A 56 11.78 2.90 -2.99
CA VAL A 56 11.62 2.40 -1.61
C VAL A 56 11.03 3.47 -0.70
N SER A 57 11.64 4.67 -0.69
CA SER A 57 11.17 5.81 0.11
C SER A 57 9.71 6.16 -0.17
N LYS A 58 9.35 6.30 -1.46
CA LYS A 58 7.97 6.56 -1.89
C LYS A 58 7.02 5.46 -1.42
N CYS A 59 7.45 4.20 -1.47
CA CYS A 59 6.62 3.07 -1.05
C CYS A 59 6.41 3.02 0.45
N LEU A 60 7.47 3.23 1.24
CA LEU A 60 7.40 3.29 2.70
C LEU A 60 6.49 4.42 3.18
N ILE A 61 6.60 5.61 2.58
CA ILE A 61 5.70 6.74 2.88
C ILE A 61 4.23 6.37 2.58
N ARG A 62 3.97 5.60 1.52
CA ARG A 62 2.60 5.15 1.20
C ARG A 62 2.11 4.10 2.18
N LEU A 63 2.94 3.14 2.56
CA LEU A 63 2.63 2.11 3.56
C LEU A 63 2.38 2.71 4.94
N GLU A 64 3.12 3.75 5.31
CA GLU A 64 2.96 4.45 6.59
C GLU A 64 1.65 5.23 6.66
N HIS A 65 1.27 5.88 5.56
CA HIS A 65 0.01 6.61 5.49
C HIS A 65 -1.21 5.70 5.27
N SER A 66 -1.03 4.52 4.68
CA SER A 66 -2.14 3.63 4.33
C SER A 66 -2.31 2.56 5.39
N ASP A 67 -3.27 2.78 6.30
CA ASP A 67 -3.59 1.88 7.41
C ASP A 67 -2.40 1.59 8.34
N LYS A 68 -1.37 2.44 8.29
CA LYS A 68 -0.14 2.30 9.07
C LYS A 68 0.51 0.91 8.92
N CYS A 69 0.51 0.35 7.71
CA CYS A 69 1.09 -0.98 7.45
C CYS A 69 2.54 -1.08 7.95
N VAL A 70 3.29 0.01 7.82
CA VAL A 70 4.61 0.20 8.43
C VAL A 70 4.57 1.48 9.27
N LYS A 71 5.25 1.49 10.42
CA LYS A 71 5.53 2.71 11.18
C LYS A 71 7.03 2.93 11.23
N ARG A 72 7.51 4.10 10.79
CA ARG A 72 8.91 4.49 11.02
C ARG A 72 9.04 4.98 12.46
N ILE A 73 9.90 4.34 13.24
CA ILE A 73 10.16 4.76 14.64
C ILE A 73 11.25 5.83 14.66
N LYS A 74 12.35 5.58 13.95
CA LYS A 74 13.45 6.51 13.74
C LYS A 74 14.12 6.20 12.40
N ALA A 75 15.20 6.91 12.07
CA ALA A 75 16.04 6.54 10.92
C ALA A 75 16.39 5.05 11.01
N VAL A 76 16.22 4.33 9.89
CA VAL A 76 16.53 2.89 9.72
C VAL A 76 15.74 1.90 10.59
N VAL A 77 14.80 2.36 11.43
CA VAL A 77 14.02 1.49 12.33
C VAL A 77 12.55 1.53 11.99
N TYR A 78 12.01 0.37 11.61
CA TYR A 78 10.64 0.20 11.16
C TYR A 78 9.90 -0.83 12.01
N LYS A 79 8.63 -0.56 12.31
CA LYS A 79 7.70 -1.55 12.86
C LYS A 79 6.70 -1.95 11.78
N VAL A 80 6.58 -3.24 11.50
CA VAL A 80 5.55 -3.76 10.58
C VAL A 80 4.30 -4.07 11.40
N ASN A 81 3.18 -3.42 11.06
CA ASN A 81 1.89 -3.63 11.73
C ASN A 81 0.97 -4.54 10.91
N HIS A 82 1.02 -4.44 9.58
CA HIS A 82 0.19 -5.24 8.67
C HIS A 82 1.00 -5.72 7.46
N THR A 83 0.89 -7.02 7.15
CA THR A 83 1.50 -7.66 5.96
C THR A 83 0.46 -8.07 4.92
N ASP A 84 -0.80 -8.26 5.32
CA ASP A 84 -1.89 -8.60 4.42
C ASP A 84 -2.39 -7.36 3.66
N LEU A 85 -1.86 -7.16 2.45
CA LEU A 85 -2.22 -6.04 1.60
C LEU A 85 -3.59 -6.17 0.92
N MET A 86 -4.27 -7.31 1.05
CA MET A 86 -5.67 -7.44 0.62
C MET A 86 -6.60 -6.76 1.62
N LYS A 87 -6.26 -6.83 2.91
CA LYS A 87 -7.07 -6.24 3.99
C LYS A 87 -6.63 -4.84 4.37
N TYR A 88 -5.36 -4.50 4.13
CA TYR A 88 -4.77 -3.23 4.56
C TYR A 88 -3.94 -2.59 3.44
N GLY A 89 -3.67 -1.30 3.56
CA GLY A 89 -2.69 -0.63 2.75
C GLY A 89 -3.19 -0.18 1.37
N PRO A 90 -2.26 0.19 0.48
CA PRO A 90 -2.61 0.86 -0.77
C PRO A 90 -3.52 0.05 -1.70
N PHE A 91 -3.35 -1.28 -1.74
CA PHE A 91 -4.12 -2.14 -2.65
C PHE A 91 -5.57 -2.28 -2.20
N ASN A 92 -5.83 -2.62 -0.93
CA ASN A 92 -7.20 -2.64 -0.38
C ASN A 92 -7.95 -1.32 -0.66
N LYS A 93 -7.29 -0.18 -0.47
CA LYS A 93 -7.92 1.13 -0.74
C LYS A 93 -8.26 1.33 -2.21
N PHE A 94 -7.40 0.85 -3.10
CA PHE A 94 -7.67 0.83 -4.53
C PHE A 94 -8.87 -0.05 -4.88
N VAL A 95 -8.93 -1.27 -4.35
CA VAL A 95 -10.07 -2.19 -4.57
C VAL A 95 -11.38 -1.59 -4.06
N LYS A 96 -11.41 -1.08 -2.82
CA LYS A 96 -12.60 -0.40 -2.26
C LYS A 96 -13.10 0.73 -3.14
N TYR A 97 -12.18 1.50 -3.73
CA TYR A 97 -12.55 2.59 -4.62
C TYR A 97 -13.11 2.08 -5.95
N LEU A 98 -12.55 1.02 -6.54
CA LEU A 98 -13.10 0.40 -7.75
C LEU A 98 -14.51 -0.15 -7.50
N VAL A 99 -14.71 -0.86 -6.39
CA VAL A 99 -16.02 -1.39 -6.00
C VAL A 99 -17.03 -0.25 -5.89
N ALA A 100 -16.69 0.86 -5.23
CA ALA A 100 -17.59 2.00 -5.14
C ALA A 100 -17.89 2.69 -6.49
N ILE A 101 -16.98 2.65 -7.47
CA ILE A 101 -17.29 3.14 -8.83
C ILE A 101 -18.39 2.29 -9.48
N VAL A 102 -18.36 0.97 -9.26
CA VAL A 102 -19.28 0.03 -9.90
C VAL A 102 -20.62 -0.03 -9.17
N GLU A 103 -20.60 -0.01 -7.84
CA GLU A 103 -21.79 -0.30 -7.02
C GLU A 103 -22.57 0.95 -6.59
N ILE A 104 -21.97 2.14 -6.63
CA ILE A 104 -22.62 3.38 -6.15
C ILE A 104 -22.88 4.30 -7.32
N ASP A 105 -24.16 4.52 -7.61
CA ASP A 105 -24.61 5.43 -8.66
C ASP A 105 -24.01 6.83 -8.47
N ASN A 106 -23.52 7.39 -9.57
CA ASN A 106 -22.90 8.73 -9.60
C ASN A 106 -21.70 8.92 -8.65
N PHE A 107 -21.08 7.86 -8.14
CA PHE A 107 -19.96 7.95 -7.20
C PHE A 107 -18.84 8.87 -7.68
N MET A 108 -18.51 8.80 -8.97
CA MET A 108 -17.44 9.62 -9.58
C MET A 108 -17.79 11.11 -9.65
N SER A 109 -19.07 11.45 -9.68
CA SER A 109 -19.60 12.82 -9.69
C SER A 109 -19.60 13.45 -8.29
N LEU A 110 -19.52 12.64 -7.23
CA LEU A 110 -19.43 13.13 -5.85
C LEU A 110 -18.14 13.90 -5.58
N LYS A 111 -18.22 14.88 -4.68
CA LYS A 111 -17.05 15.63 -4.21
C LYS A 111 -16.09 14.71 -3.46
N LEU A 112 -14.80 15.04 -3.48
CA LEU A 112 -13.76 14.27 -2.77
C LEU A 112 -14.05 14.05 -1.28
N LYS A 113 -14.75 14.98 -0.61
CA LYS A 113 -15.14 14.83 0.80
C LYS A 113 -16.17 13.72 0.99
N GLU A 114 -17.13 13.61 0.08
CA GLU A 114 -18.22 12.64 0.15
C GLU A 114 -17.68 11.24 -0.14
N GLN A 115 -16.85 11.10 -1.16
CA GLN A 115 -16.15 9.83 -1.46
C GLN A 115 -15.29 9.35 -0.29
N ALA A 116 -14.58 10.28 0.37
CA ALA A 116 -13.79 10.01 1.56
C ALA A 116 -14.65 9.47 2.72
N VAL A 117 -15.84 10.06 2.94
CA VAL A 117 -16.78 9.60 3.97
C VAL A 117 -17.30 8.20 3.64
N ILE A 118 -17.78 7.97 2.42
CA ILE A 118 -18.32 6.67 1.96
C ILE A 118 -17.29 5.56 2.13
N LEU A 119 -16.05 5.82 1.74
CA LEU A 119 -14.99 4.80 1.75
C LEU A 119 -14.25 4.69 3.09
N HIS A 120 -14.60 5.50 4.08
CA HIS A 120 -13.86 5.66 5.34
C HIS A 120 -12.36 5.90 5.11
N MET A 121 -12.05 6.79 4.16
CA MET A 121 -10.70 7.19 3.78
C MET A 121 -10.50 8.68 3.98
N THR A 122 -9.25 9.12 4.09
CA THR A 122 -8.94 10.55 4.03
C THR A 122 -9.04 11.06 2.59
N LYS A 123 -9.30 12.37 2.42
CA LYS A 123 -9.27 13.02 1.09
C LYS A 123 -7.95 12.78 0.34
N ASN A 124 -6.84 12.72 1.07
CA ASN A 124 -5.52 12.49 0.47
C ASN A 124 -5.39 11.07 -0.08
N GLU A 125 -5.96 10.07 0.61
CA GLU A 125 -5.99 8.69 0.13
C GLU A 125 -6.86 8.56 -1.12
N ILE A 126 -8.03 9.20 -1.15
CA ILE A 126 -8.86 9.26 -2.36
C ILE A 126 -8.08 9.83 -3.55
N LYS A 127 -7.37 10.96 -3.36
CA LYS A 127 -6.53 11.55 -4.43
C LYS A 127 -5.46 10.57 -4.92
N LYS A 128 -4.79 9.86 -4.01
CA LYS A 128 -3.77 8.87 -4.35
C LYS A 128 -4.36 7.67 -5.11
N VAL A 129 -5.52 7.18 -4.70
CA VAL A 129 -6.19 6.06 -5.38
C VAL A 129 -6.62 6.45 -6.79
N ARG A 130 -7.23 7.63 -6.97
CA ARG A 130 -7.57 8.18 -8.29
C ARG A 130 -6.36 8.26 -9.24
N ALA A 131 -5.17 8.53 -8.71
CA ALA A 131 -3.96 8.59 -9.52
C ALA A 131 -3.57 7.23 -10.11
N TYR A 132 -3.86 6.10 -9.43
CA TYR A 132 -3.64 4.77 -10.02
C TYR A 132 -4.65 4.46 -11.11
N ILE A 133 -5.90 4.87 -10.93
CA ILE A 133 -6.97 4.64 -11.93
C ILE A 133 -6.65 5.36 -13.23
N LYS A 134 -6.05 6.56 -13.17
CA LYS A 134 -5.57 7.27 -14.37
C LYS A 134 -4.41 6.58 -15.12
N LEU A 135 -3.79 5.55 -14.52
CA LEU A 135 -2.71 4.76 -15.11
C LEU A 135 -3.20 3.41 -15.65
N LEU A 136 -4.50 3.12 -15.51
CA LEU A 136 -5.19 2.01 -16.15
C LEU A 136 -5.72 2.49 -17.50
#